data_AF-M1ZYY7-F1
#
_entry.id   AF-M1ZYY7-F1
#
_cell.length_a   1.000
_cell.length_b   1.000
_cell.length_c   1.000
_cell.angle_alpha   90.00
_cell.angle_beta   90.00
_cell.angle_gamma   90.00
#
_symmetry.space_group_name_H-M   'P 1'
#
loop_
_entity.id
_entity.type
_entity.pdbx_description
1 polymer ?
#
loop_
_entity_poly.entity_id
_entity_poly.type
_entity_poly.pdbx_seq_one_letter_code
_entity_poly.pdbx_strand_id
1 'polypeptide(L)'
;KALIEIKEELVEGLKDLDKNSHIIILFYFNKSKDFNLITKTPWSDEKKGVFSTRSPRRPNPIGLSIVKLIEIDHNKIIIKGIDMLDGTPVLDIKPYSEELNP
;
A
#
# COMPACT_ATOMS: atom_id res chain seq x y z
N LYS A 1 1.81 9.98 -9.90
CA LYS A 1 0.89 8.91 -10.34
C LYS A 1 1.70 7.62 -10.35
N ALA A 2 1.09 6.47 -10.14
CA ALA A 2 1.74 5.17 -10.24
C ALA A 2 0.82 4.19 -10.97
N LEU A 3 1.42 3.11 -11.45
CA LEU A 3 0.75 2.01 -12.12
C LEU A 3 0.90 0.76 -11.25
N ILE A 4 -0.19 0.05 -11.02
CA ILE A 4 -0.14 -1.32 -10.50
C ILE A 4 -0.51 -2.24 -11.66
N GLU A 5 0.39 -3.17 -11.96
CA GLU A 5 0.13 -4.24 -12.92
C GLU A 5 -0.31 -5.49 -12.18
N ILE A 6 -1.50 -5.96 -12.52
CA ILE A 6 -2.12 -7.15 -11.98
C ILE A 6 -1.78 -8.32 -12.90
N LYS A 7 -1.44 -9.46 -12.30
CA LYS A 7 -1.20 -10.68 -13.08
C LYS A 7 -2.49 -11.09 -13.79
N GLU A 8 -2.38 -11.57 -15.03
CA GLU A 8 -3.53 -11.89 -15.89
C GLU A 8 -4.53 -12.84 -15.21
N GLU A 9 -4.05 -13.83 -14.45
CA GLU A 9 -4.91 -14.79 -13.75
C GLU A 9 -5.74 -14.16 -12.59
N LEU A 10 -5.46 -12.92 -12.21
CA LEU A 10 -6.15 -12.20 -11.13
C LEU A 10 -7.06 -11.08 -11.63
N VAL A 11 -7.08 -10.79 -12.94
CA VAL A 11 -7.78 -9.63 -13.52
C VAL A 11 -9.28 -9.65 -13.25
N GLU A 12 -9.92 -10.84 -13.23
CA GLU A 12 -11.35 -10.96 -12.93
C GLU A 12 -11.72 -10.35 -11.55
N GLY A 13 -10.78 -10.37 -10.60
CA GLY A 13 -10.94 -9.78 -9.27
C GLY A 13 -11.06 -8.25 -9.25
N LEU A 14 -10.78 -7.56 -10.36
CA LEU A 14 -10.89 -6.10 -10.47
C LEU A 14 -12.31 -5.62 -10.76
N LYS A 15 -13.24 -6.54 -11.05
CA LYS A 15 -14.63 -6.22 -11.34
C LYS A 15 -15.20 -5.30 -10.26
N ASP A 16 -15.85 -4.21 -10.70
CA ASP A 16 -16.50 -3.20 -9.86
C ASP A 16 -15.59 -2.37 -8.94
N LEU A 17 -14.26 -2.54 -9.00
CA LEU A 17 -13.32 -1.77 -8.18
C LEU A 17 -13.35 -0.27 -8.54
N ASP A 18 -13.59 0.04 -9.82
CA ASP A 18 -13.74 1.39 -10.40
C ASP A 18 -14.90 2.22 -9.82
N LYS A 19 -15.84 1.57 -9.13
CA LYS A 19 -16.92 2.25 -8.38
C LYS A 19 -16.41 3.00 -7.15
N ASN A 20 -15.16 2.80 -6.75
CA ASN A 20 -14.57 3.41 -5.55
C ASN A 20 -13.66 4.58 -5.92
N SER A 21 -13.76 5.69 -5.18
CA SER A 21 -12.85 6.84 -5.37
C SER A 21 -11.45 6.58 -4.81
N HIS A 22 -11.36 5.74 -3.77
CA HIS A 22 -10.13 5.39 -3.08
C HIS A 22 -10.09 3.88 -2.82
N ILE A 23 -8.87 3.35 -2.80
CA ILE A 23 -8.59 1.95 -2.50
C ILE A 23 -7.46 1.86 -1.47
N ILE A 24 -7.50 0.81 -0.67
CA ILE A 24 -6.42 0.41 0.23
C ILE A 24 -5.54 -0.57 -0.55
N ILE A 25 -4.23 -0.32 -0.53
CA ILE A 25 -3.23 -1.24 -1.07
C ILE A 25 -2.39 -1.75 0.08
N LEU A 26 -2.29 -3.08 0.19
CA LEU A 26 -1.27 -3.73 0.99
C LEU A 26 -0.12 -4.14 0.09
N PHE A 27 1.09 -3.85 0.51
CA PHE A 27 2.29 -4.10 -0.27
C PHE A 27 3.44 -4.55 0.61
N TYR A 28 4.44 -5.19 0.00
CA TYR A 28 5.59 -5.72 0.72
C TYR A 28 6.79 -4.78 0.57
N PHE A 29 7.37 -4.29 1.67
CA PHE A 29 8.64 -3.56 1.64
C PHE A 29 9.79 -4.53 1.32
N ASN A 30 9.89 -4.95 0.06
CA ASN A 30 10.86 -5.92 -0.46
C ASN A 30 12.33 -5.54 -0.25
N LYS A 31 12.62 -4.27 0.07
CA LYS A 31 13.97 -3.79 0.43
C LYS A 31 14.26 -3.79 1.93
N SER A 32 13.27 -4.05 2.78
CA SER A 32 13.45 -4.20 4.23
C SER A 32 13.99 -5.60 4.54
N LYS A 33 15.29 -5.69 4.81
CA LYS A 33 15.96 -6.98 5.12
C LYS A 33 15.76 -7.45 6.57
N ASP A 34 15.54 -6.52 7.49
CA ASP A 34 15.44 -6.75 8.94
C ASP A 34 14.46 -5.75 9.58
N PHE A 35 14.04 -6.05 10.81
CA PHE A 35 13.20 -5.17 11.62
C PHE A 35 13.94 -4.56 12.82
N ASN A 36 13.44 -3.40 13.28
CA ASN A 36 13.82 -2.83 14.57
C ASN A 36 12.55 -2.66 15.41
N LEU A 37 12.55 -3.11 16.67
CA LEU A 37 11.40 -2.89 17.55
C LEU A 37 11.30 -1.43 18.04
N ILE A 38 12.41 -0.71 18.06
CA ILE A 38 12.50 0.72 18.37
C ILE A 38 13.10 1.44 17.17
N THR A 39 12.45 2.50 16.71
CA THR A 39 12.84 3.26 15.52
C THR A 39 12.71 4.76 15.74
N LYS A 40 13.34 5.55 14.88
CA LYS A 40 13.03 6.98 14.69
C LYS A 40 12.12 7.15 13.48
N THR A 41 11.34 8.23 13.43
CA THR A 41 10.58 8.62 12.24
C THR A 41 11.36 9.69 11.46
N PRO A 42 11.08 9.92 10.16
CA PRO A 42 11.78 10.94 9.39
C PRO A 42 11.62 12.37 9.92
N TRP A 43 10.62 12.63 10.77
CA TRP A 43 10.25 13.97 11.24
C TRP A 43 10.58 14.22 12.73
N SER A 44 11.10 13.23 13.45
CA SER A 44 11.44 13.37 14.87
C SER A 44 12.58 12.44 15.27
N ASP A 45 13.49 12.96 16.09
CA ASP A 45 14.58 12.20 16.70
C ASP A 45 14.15 11.34 17.91
N GLU A 46 12.90 11.50 18.37
CA GLU A 46 12.32 10.70 19.44
C GLU A 46 12.22 9.23 19.01
N LYS A 47 12.71 8.32 19.86
CA LYS A 47 12.61 6.88 19.63
C LYS A 47 11.20 6.38 19.99
N LYS A 48 10.59 5.63 19.09
CA LYS A 48 9.24 5.05 19.26
C LYS A 48 9.25 3.55 18.98
N GLY A 49 8.32 2.83 19.61
CA GLY A 49 8.06 1.43 19.25
C GLY A 49 7.60 1.33 17.80
N VAL A 50 8.06 0.33 17.05
CA VAL A 50 7.79 0.23 15.61
C VAL A 50 6.29 0.16 15.29
N PHE A 51 5.50 -0.45 16.17
CA PHE A 51 4.05 -0.57 16.05
C PHE A 51 3.28 0.74 16.30
N SER A 52 3.91 1.76 16.86
CA SER A 52 3.35 3.13 16.93
C SER A 52 3.85 4.03 15.80
N THR A 53 4.45 3.46 14.75
CA THR A 53 4.98 4.18 13.59
C THR A 53 4.52 3.55 12.28
N ARG A 54 4.93 4.17 11.15
CA ARG A 54 4.82 3.59 9.79
C ARG A 54 6.17 3.15 9.23
N SER A 55 7.15 2.84 10.09
CA SER A 55 8.48 2.40 9.63
C SER A 55 8.41 1.11 8.80
N PRO A 56 9.14 1.03 7.67
CA PRO A 56 9.15 -0.16 6.82
C PRO A 56 9.95 -1.34 7.41
N ARG A 57 10.77 -1.09 8.45
CA ARG A 57 11.60 -2.10 9.14
C ARG A 57 10.85 -2.70 10.33
N ARG A 58 9.84 -3.51 10.05
CA ARG A 58 8.92 -4.14 11.02
C ARG A 58 8.85 -5.67 10.83
N PRO A 59 8.44 -6.45 11.84
CA PRO A 59 8.51 -7.93 11.79
C PRO A 59 7.86 -8.56 10.56
N ASN A 60 6.68 -8.05 10.18
CA ASN A 60 6.06 -8.32 8.88
C ASN A 60 6.11 -7.02 8.07
N PRO A 61 7.02 -6.87 7.09
CA PRO A 61 7.26 -5.62 6.37
C PRO A 61 6.15 -5.36 5.33
N ILE A 62 4.92 -5.28 5.82
CA ILE A 62 3.71 -4.95 5.07
C ILE A 62 3.46 -3.46 5.25
N GLY A 63 3.39 -2.77 4.12
CA GLY A 63 2.93 -1.39 3.99
C GLY A 63 1.43 -1.34 3.69
N LEU A 64 0.84 -0.19 4.00
CA LEU A 64 -0.56 0.11 3.71
C LEU A 64 -0.65 1.55 3.23
N SER A 65 -1.26 1.76 2.06
CA SER A 65 -1.54 3.10 1.53
C SER A 65 -3.00 3.18 1.10
N ILE A 66 -3.67 4.26 1.50
CA ILE A 66 -4.96 4.65 0.94
C ILE A 66 -4.65 5.60 -0.21
N VAL A 67 -5.05 5.22 -1.42
CA VAL A 67 -4.71 5.95 -2.63
C VAL A 67 -5.97 6.30 -3.40
N LYS A 68 -5.89 7.38 -4.19
CA LYS A 68 -6.96 7.72 -5.12
C LYS A 68 -6.88 6.82 -6.34
N LEU A 69 -7.98 6.14 -6.66
CA LEU A 69 -8.15 5.42 -7.91
C LEU A 69 -8.43 6.42 -9.04
N ILE A 70 -7.66 6.35 -10.12
CA ILE A 70 -7.81 7.25 -11.27
C ILE A 70 -8.50 6.52 -12.43
N GLU A 71 -8.04 5.31 -12.75
CA GLU A 71 -8.50 4.54 -13.90
C GLU A 71 -8.11 3.06 -13.73
N ILE A 72 -8.90 2.17 -14.33
CA ILE A 72 -8.56 0.76 -14.53
C ILE A 72 -8.61 0.49 -16.04
N ASP A 73 -7.51 0.01 -16.60
CA ASP A 73 -7.38 -0.39 -17.99
C ASP A 73 -6.91 -1.85 -18.05
N HIS A 74 -7.85 -2.77 -18.29
CA HIS A 74 -7.60 -4.22 -18.26
C HIS A 74 -6.92 -4.67 -16.95
N ASN A 75 -5.63 -5.01 -16.99
CA ASN A 75 -4.83 -5.47 -15.85
C ASN A 75 -4.04 -4.34 -15.16
N LYS A 76 -4.27 -3.09 -15.55
CA LYS A 76 -3.53 -1.92 -15.08
C LYS A 76 -4.42 -1.00 -14.26
N ILE A 77 -3.96 -0.67 -13.05
CA ILE A 77 -4.64 0.27 -12.15
C ILE A 77 -3.79 1.53 -12.03
N ILE A 78 -4.34 2.68 -12.44
CA ILE A 78 -3.68 3.98 -12.34
C ILE A 78 -4.13 4.66 -11.06
N ILE A 79 -3.16 5.08 -10.24
CA ILE A 79 -3.42 5.63 -8.90
C ILE A 79 -2.60 6.89 -8.59
N LYS A 80 -3.05 7.64 -7.57
CA LYS A 80 -2.37 8.84 -7.04
C LYS A 80 -2.31 8.79 -5.51
N GLY A 81 -1.21 9.32 -4.94
CA GLY A 81 -0.97 9.36 -3.50
C GLY A 81 -0.09 8.21 -2.99
N ILE A 82 0.82 7.70 -3.83
CA ILE A 82 1.70 6.59 -3.48
C ILE A 82 2.93 7.04 -2.69
N ASP A 83 3.40 6.17 -1.81
CA ASP A 83 4.67 6.27 -1.06
C ASP A 83 5.55 5.01 -1.24
N MET A 84 5.28 4.23 -2.30
CA MET A 84 6.02 3.02 -2.66
C MET A 84 7.17 3.29 -3.64
N LEU A 85 8.19 2.44 -3.59
CA LEU A 85 9.25 2.40 -4.59
C LEU A 85 8.80 1.63 -5.82
N ASP A 86 9.43 1.90 -6.96
CA ASP A 86 9.24 1.09 -8.16
C ASP A 86 9.65 -0.37 -7.93
N GLY A 87 8.90 -1.31 -8.53
CA GLY A 87 9.05 -2.75 -8.33
C GLY A 87 8.64 -3.28 -6.95
N THR A 88 7.93 -2.48 -6.14
CA THR A 88 7.34 -2.92 -4.86
C THR A 88 6.23 -3.95 -5.13
N PRO A 89 6.28 -5.17 -4.58
CA PRO A 89 5.22 -6.15 -4.74
C PRO A 89 3.93 -5.72 -4.02
N VAL A 90 2.82 -5.73 -4.74
CA VAL A 90 1.48 -5.59 -4.17
C VAL A 90 1.01 -6.95 -3.66
N LEU A 91 0.46 -6.96 -2.45
CA LEU A 91 -0.06 -8.17 -1.79
C LEU A 91 -1.58 -8.27 -1.88
N ASP A 92 -2.29 -7.13 -1.79
CA ASP A 92 -3.75 -7.10 -1.71
C ASP A 92 -4.29 -5.71 -2.05
N ILE A 93 -5.55 -5.65 -2.50
CA ILE A 93 -6.28 -4.43 -2.86
C ILE A 93 -7.70 -4.51 -2.30
N LYS A 94 -8.16 -3.45 -1.64
CA LYS A 94 -9.50 -3.38 -1.06
C LYS A 94 -10.16 -2.03 -1.34
N PRO A 95 -11.50 -1.97 -1.45
CA PRO A 95 -12.20 -0.69 -1.42
C PRO A 95 -11.96 0.01 -0.08
N TYR A 96 -11.78 1.34 -0.11
CA TYR A 96 -11.79 2.15 1.10
C TYR A 96 -13.23 2.57 1.42
N SER A 97 -13.63 2.46 2.69
CA SER A 97 -14.92 2.94 3.18
C SER A 97 -14.71 3.65 4.51
N GLU A 98 -15.13 4.92 4.61
CA GLU A 98 -15.04 5.67 5.88
C GLU A 98 -15.79 4.99 7.03
N GLU A 99 -16.88 4.28 6.74
CA GLU A 99 -17.65 3.56 7.78
C GLU A 99 -16.88 2.37 8.37
N LEU A 100 -16.13 1.65 7.52
CA LEU A 100 -15.34 0.49 7.94
C LEU A 100 -13.90 0.85 8.31
N ASN A 101 -13.45 2.04 7.90
CA ASN A 101 -12.11 2.58 8.08
C ASN A 101 -12.21 4.01 8.66
N PRO A 102 -12.76 4.16 9.88
CA PRO A 102 -12.94 5.46 10.52
C PRO A 102 -11.63 6.15 10.90
#